data_AF-A0A382I713-F1
#
_entry.id   AF-A0A382I713-F1
#
_cell.length_a   1.000
_cell.length_b   1.000
_cell.length_c   1.000
_cell.angle_alpha   90.00
_cell.angle_beta   90.00
_cell.angle_gamma   90.00
#
_symmetry.space_group_name_H-M   'P 1'
#
loop_
_entity.id
_entity.type
_entity.pdbx_description
1 polymer ?
#
loop_
_entity_poly.entity_id
_entity_poly.type
_entity_poly.pdbx_seq_one_letter_code
_entity_poly.pdbx_strand_id
1 'polypeptide(L)'
;MLFTKRLWVILAVSVLSYPMQAVLANEKCKIITANPASDTEYTEQYVIDVDDMAGHQIRIFEIHNFYKDPIENCEGLLLVERTSWGNSDYTNGVGHVWGYQISIFDNGDKMFSNW
;
A
#
# COMPACT_ATOMS: atom_id res chain seq x y z
N MET A 1 -43.82 -63.47 5.76
CA MET A 1 -44.07 -62.05 5.42
C MET A 1 -43.17 -61.19 6.27
N LEU A 2 -42.05 -60.76 5.71
CA LEU A 2 -41.16 -59.73 6.24
C LEU A 2 -41.84 -58.37 6.05
N PHE A 3 -41.82 -57.47 7.03
CA PHE A 3 -41.63 -56.01 6.84
C PHE A 3 -41.73 -55.27 8.17
N THR A 4 -40.66 -55.22 8.95
CA THR A 4 -40.44 -54.15 9.95
C THR A 4 -38.96 -54.09 10.28
N LYS A 5 -38.28 -53.05 9.78
CA LYS A 5 -37.01 -52.46 10.27
C LYS A 5 -36.34 -51.83 9.05
N ARG A 6 -36.52 -50.52 8.85
CA ARG A 6 -35.61 -49.59 8.15
C ARG A 6 -36.34 -48.27 7.95
N LEU A 7 -36.61 -47.55 9.03
CA LEU A 7 -37.16 -46.20 8.94
C LEU A 7 -36.62 -45.29 10.05
N TRP A 8 -35.31 -45.38 10.36
CA TRP A 8 -34.67 -44.52 11.38
C TRP A 8 -33.20 -44.20 11.07
N VAL A 9 -32.78 -44.20 9.79
CA VAL A 9 -31.35 -43.95 9.46
C VAL A 9 -31.13 -42.73 8.56
N ILE A 10 -32.17 -42.14 7.97
CA ILE A 10 -31.97 -41.13 6.91
C ILE A 10 -31.89 -39.69 7.46
N LEU A 11 -32.31 -39.41 8.71
CA LEU A 11 -32.37 -38.02 9.21
C LEU A 11 -31.12 -37.51 9.94
N ALA A 12 -30.10 -38.34 10.18
CA ALA A 12 -28.95 -37.95 11.01
C ALA A 12 -27.71 -37.48 10.21
N VAL A 13 -27.73 -37.51 8.88
CA VAL A 13 -26.52 -37.29 8.06
C VAL A 13 -26.50 -35.92 7.34
N SER A 14 -27.60 -35.17 7.32
CA SER A 14 -27.69 -33.94 6.52
C SER A 14 -27.23 -32.65 7.21
N VAL A 15 -26.67 -32.70 8.43
CA VAL A 15 -26.27 -31.48 9.18
C VAL A 15 -24.75 -31.22 9.13
N LEU A 16 -23.94 -32.11 8.54
CA LEU A 16 -22.47 -32.04 8.64
C LEU A 16 -21.74 -31.52 7.38
N SER A 17 -22.45 -31.02 6.36
CA SER A 17 -21.82 -30.55 5.12
C SER A 17 -22.01 -29.05 4.89
N TYR A 18 -21.82 -28.23 5.92
CA TYR A 18 -21.39 -26.86 5.68
C TYR A 18 -19.86 -26.85 5.75
N PRO A 19 -19.14 -26.65 4.63
CA PRO A 19 -17.72 -26.38 4.73
C PRO A 19 -17.59 -25.10 5.55
N MET A 20 -17.07 -25.22 6.76
CA MET A 20 -16.48 -24.11 7.50
C MET A 20 -15.36 -23.60 6.59
N GLN A 21 -15.67 -22.63 5.74
CA GLN A 21 -14.66 -21.85 5.07
C GLN A 21 -13.98 -21.10 6.20
N ALA A 22 -12.86 -21.63 6.67
CA ALA A 22 -11.96 -20.89 7.53
C ALA A 22 -11.60 -19.63 6.74
N VAL A 23 -12.21 -18.51 7.12
CA VAL A 23 -11.81 -17.20 6.62
C VAL A 23 -10.44 -16.98 7.23
N LEU A 24 -9.39 -17.40 6.51
CA LEU A 24 -8.04 -16.96 6.81
C LEU A 24 -8.08 -15.45 6.65
N ALA A 25 -7.89 -14.74 7.76
CA ALA A 25 -7.73 -13.30 7.73
C ALA A 25 -6.61 -13.01 6.73
N ASN A 26 -6.93 -12.27 5.66
CA ASN A 26 -5.98 -12.00 4.60
C ASN A 26 -4.81 -11.21 5.20
N GLU A 27 -3.60 -11.76 5.16
CA GLU A 27 -2.42 -11.06 5.63
C GLU A 27 -2.28 -9.77 4.82
N LYS A 28 -2.07 -8.64 5.49
CA LYS A 28 -1.96 -7.35 4.78
C LYS A 28 -0.74 -7.41 3.86
N CYS A 29 -0.95 -7.17 2.57
CA CYS A 29 0.16 -7.13 1.62
C CYS A 29 1.18 -6.08 2.05
N LYS A 30 2.39 -6.52 2.40
CA LYS A 30 3.48 -5.62 2.73
C LYS A 30 4.23 -5.30 1.45
N ILE A 31 4.18 -4.03 1.05
CA ILE A 31 5.00 -3.51 -0.04
C ILE A 31 6.35 -3.09 0.56
N ILE A 32 7.44 -3.72 0.10
CA ILE A 32 8.80 -3.34 0.47
C ILE A 32 9.43 -2.69 -0.76
N THR A 33 9.87 -1.45 -0.62
CA THR A 33 10.55 -0.70 -1.69
C THR A 33 11.90 -0.23 -1.20
N ALA A 34 12.95 -0.52 -1.94
CA ALA A 34 14.20 0.22 -1.84
C ALA A 34 14.15 1.33 -2.89
N ASN A 35 14.22 2.59 -2.46
CA ASN A 35 14.29 3.73 -3.37
C ASN A 35 15.57 4.50 -3.05
N PRO A 36 16.68 4.25 -3.77
CA PRO A 36 17.88 5.03 -3.56
C PRO A 36 17.64 6.48 -3.98
N ALA A 37 18.27 7.43 -3.30
CA ALA A 37 18.14 8.86 -3.62
C ALA A 37 18.53 9.19 -5.07
N SER A 38 19.37 8.36 -5.70
CA SER A 38 19.77 8.48 -7.11
C SER A 38 18.62 8.29 -8.11
N ASP A 39 17.53 7.69 -7.67
CA ASP A 39 16.36 7.39 -8.52
C ASP A 39 15.15 8.26 -8.15
N THR A 40 15.43 9.39 -7.49
CA THR A 40 14.46 10.36 -7.01
C THR A 40 14.83 11.75 -7.51
N GLU A 41 13.86 12.45 -8.09
CA GLU A 41 14.03 13.81 -8.59
C GLU A 41 12.92 14.71 -8.03
N TYR A 42 13.29 15.91 -7.60
CA TYR A 42 12.31 16.99 -7.40
C TYR A 42 12.04 17.64 -8.76
N THR A 43 10.86 17.40 -9.31
CA THR A 43 10.45 17.95 -10.61
C THR A 43 10.00 19.39 -10.47
N GLU A 44 9.34 19.72 -9.37
CA GLU A 44 8.97 21.09 -8.99
C GLU A 44 9.19 21.31 -7.49
N GLN A 45 9.65 22.51 -7.13
CA GLN A 45 9.77 22.91 -5.74
C GLN A 45 9.66 24.43 -5.61
N TYR A 46 8.87 24.86 -4.64
CA TYR A 46 8.84 26.23 -4.17
C TYR A 46 9.18 26.28 -2.68
N VAL A 47 10.08 27.18 -2.31
CA VAL A 47 10.65 27.29 -0.97
C VAL A 47 10.45 28.71 -0.45
N ILE A 48 9.98 28.81 0.79
CA ILE A 48 9.91 30.04 1.56
C ILE A 48 10.85 29.89 2.75
N ASP A 49 11.88 30.72 2.81
CA ASP A 49 12.68 30.91 4.02
C ASP A 49 11.90 31.82 4.98
N VAL A 50 11.57 31.32 6.17
CA VAL A 50 10.64 32.01 7.10
C VAL A 50 11.31 33.18 7.84
N ASP A 51 12.64 33.12 8.00
CA ASP A 51 13.48 34.15 8.66
C ASP A 51 13.12 34.45 10.13
N ASP A 52 12.41 33.55 10.79
CA ASP A 52 12.22 33.58 12.25
C ASP A 52 13.40 32.91 12.99
N MET A 53 14.01 31.89 12.38
CA MET A 53 15.24 31.25 12.83
C MET A 53 16.01 30.61 11.66
N ALA A 54 17.32 30.40 11.87
CA ALA A 54 18.19 29.81 10.86
C ALA A 54 17.72 28.40 10.45
N GLY A 55 17.55 28.20 9.15
CA GLY A 55 17.23 26.90 8.54
C GLY A 55 15.74 26.51 8.60
N HIS A 56 14.85 27.44 8.96
CA HIS A 56 13.40 27.21 8.90
C HIS A 56 12.86 27.51 7.48
N GLN A 57 12.30 26.48 6.84
CA GLN A 57 11.78 26.51 5.48
C GLN A 57 10.39 25.87 5.39
N ILE A 58 9.49 26.58 4.72
CA ILE A 58 8.20 26.04 4.26
C ILE A 58 8.31 25.74 2.77
N ARG A 59 7.86 24.57 2.34
CA ARG A 59 7.97 24.13 0.94
C ARG A 59 6.68 23.52 0.43
N ILE A 60 6.45 23.66 -0.86
CA ILE A 60 5.54 22.83 -1.67
C ILE A 60 6.37 22.21 -2.79
N PHE A 61 6.17 20.92 -3.06
CA PHE A 61 7.02 20.19 -3.98
C PHE A 61 6.30 19.04 -4.68
N GLU A 62 6.85 18.68 -5.84
CA GLU A 62 6.60 17.44 -6.56
C GLU A 62 7.90 16.61 -6.58
N ILE A 63 7.76 15.32 -6.30
CA ILE A 63 8.84 14.33 -6.38
C ILE A 63 8.42 13.24 -7.35
N HIS A 64 9.33 12.92 -8.27
CA HIS A 64 9.21 11.78 -9.14
C HIS A 64 10.24 10.71 -8.76
N ASN A 65 9.77 9.50 -8.49
CA ASN A 65 10.60 8.33 -8.26
C ASN A 65 10.47 7.35 -9.43
N PHE A 66 11.60 6.87 -9.92
CA PHE A 66 11.66 5.75 -10.85
C PHE A 66 12.33 4.57 -10.17
N TYR A 67 11.90 3.35 -10.43
CA TYR A 67 12.49 2.17 -9.79
C TYR A 67 13.23 1.36 -10.86
N LYS A 68 14.58 1.46 -10.88
CA LYS A 68 15.42 0.76 -11.87
C LYS A 68 15.46 -0.75 -11.65
N ASP A 69 15.51 -1.17 -10.39
CA ASP A 69 15.55 -2.57 -9.96
C ASP A 69 14.36 -2.89 -9.02
N PRO A 70 13.11 -2.87 -9.52
CA PRO A 70 11.94 -3.08 -8.68
C PRO A 70 11.85 -4.54 -8.21
N ILE A 71 11.32 -4.74 -7.01
CA ILE A 71 11.07 -6.07 -6.41
C ILE A 71 9.57 -6.31 -6.37
N GLU A 72 9.15 -7.52 -6.70
CA GLU A 72 7.73 -7.90 -6.67
C GLU A 72 7.15 -7.75 -5.26
N ASN A 73 5.95 -7.18 -5.17
CA ASN A 73 5.17 -7.19 -3.95
C ASN A 73 4.53 -8.57 -3.71
N CYS A 74 3.76 -8.72 -2.64
CA CYS A 74 3.10 -10.00 -2.32
C CYS A 74 2.02 -10.43 -3.33
N GLU A 75 1.62 -9.54 -4.25
CA GLU A 75 0.66 -9.79 -5.33
C GLU A 75 1.37 -10.06 -6.66
N GLY A 76 2.72 -10.11 -6.68
CA GLY A 76 3.51 -10.33 -7.89
C GLY A 76 3.62 -9.09 -8.80
N LEU A 77 3.32 -7.89 -8.27
CA LEU A 77 3.39 -6.63 -9.02
C LEU A 77 4.67 -5.87 -8.73
N LEU A 78 5.24 -5.24 -9.75
CA LEU A 78 6.45 -4.43 -9.67
C LEU A 78 6.08 -2.95 -9.60
N LEU A 79 6.51 -2.24 -8.56
CA LEU A 79 6.36 -0.78 -8.52
C LEU A 79 7.38 -0.14 -9.47
N VAL A 80 6.93 0.50 -10.54
CA VAL A 80 7.83 1.06 -11.58
C VAL A 80 8.00 2.57 -11.46
N GLU A 81 6.98 3.26 -10.96
CA GLU A 81 6.97 4.72 -10.88
C GLU A 81 6.17 5.20 -9.67
N ARG A 82 6.57 6.33 -9.10
CA ARG A 82 5.76 7.05 -8.12
C ARG A 82 5.90 8.56 -8.31
N THR A 83 4.76 9.25 -8.36
CA THR A 83 4.71 10.71 -8.25
C THR A 83 4.12 11.09 -6.90
N SER A 84 4.77 12.01 -6.21
CA SER A 84 4.34 12.49 -4.90
C SER A 84 4.27 14.01 -4.89
N TRP A 85 3.17 14.55 -4.37
CA TRP A 85 3.02 15.97 -4.11
C TRP A 85 2.92 16.17 -2.61
N GLY A 86 3.63 17.16 -2.08
CA GLY A 86 3.63 17.39 -0.66
C GLY A 86 3.97 18.82 -0.29
N ASN A 87 3.76 19.10 0.99
CA ASN A 87 4.24 20.30 1.64
C ASN A 87 4.99 19.94 2.92
N SER A 88 6.03 20.70 3.22
CA SER A 88 6.82 20.52 4.44
C SER A 88 7.02 21.85 5.14
N ASP A 89 7.06 21.80 6.47
CA ASP A 89 7.43 22.89 7.36
C ASP A 89 8.55 22.37 8.27
N TYR A 90 9.81 22.68 7.91
CA TYR A 90 11.00 22.11 8.51
C TYR A 90 11.94 23.18 9.07
N THR A 91 12.52 22.88 10.23
CA THR A 91 13.72 23.55 10.74
C THR A 91 14.91 22.60 10.64
N ASN A 92 15.92 22.94 9.85
CA ASN A 92 17.11 22.12 9.61
C ASN A 92 16.77 20.67 9.20
N GLY A 93 15.76 20.50 8.35
CA GLY A 93 15.32 19.20 7.85
C GLY A 93 14.40 18.41 8.78
N VAL A 94 14.04 18.96 9.95
CA VAL A 94 13.15 18.32 10.92
C VAL A 94 11.86 19.11 11.03
N GLY A 95 10.72 18.45 10.89
CA GLY A 95 9.42 19.09 11.09
C GLY A 95 8.29 18.28 10.48
N HIS A 96 7.16 18.95 10.24
CA HIS A 96 5.98 18.30 9.70
C HIS A 96 6.04 18.24 8.17
N VAL A 97 5.60 17.11 7.63
CA VAL A 97 5.39 16.94 6.21
C VAL A 97 4.10 16.16 6.02
N TRP A 98 3.38 16.52 4.97
CA TRP A 98 2.20 15.80 4.54
C TRP A 98 2.17 15.79 3.03
N GLY A 99 1.60 14.73 2.47
CA GLY A 99 1.41 14.69 1.03
C GLY A 99 0.48 13.60 0.54
N TYR A 100 0.34 13.59 -0.78
CA TYR A 100 -0.38 12.61 -1.57
C TYR A 100 0.58 12.01 -2.59
N GLN A 101 0.40 10.74 -2.92
CA GLN A 101 1.20 10.07 -3.93
C GLN A 101 0.36 9.09 -4.76
N ILE A 102 0.83 8.88 -5.99
CA ILE A 102 0.36 7.85 -6.90
C ILE A 102 1.52 6.92 -7.18
N SER A 103 1.32 5.63 -6.94
CA SER A 103 2.24 4.56 -7.30
C SER A 103 1.69 3.81 -8.51
N ILE A 104 2.51 3.59 -9.54
CA ILE A 104 2.14 2.89 -10.77
C ILE A 104 2.91 1.56 -10.82
N PHE A 105 2.20 0.48 -11.07
CA PHE A 105 2.78 -0.85 -11.22
C PHE A 105 3.03 -1.20 -12.70
N ASP A 106 3.85 -2.23 -12.94
CA ASP A 106 4.21 -2.73 -14.27
C ASP A 106 3.02 -3.15 -15.14
N ASN A 107 1.95 -3.62 -14.51
CA ASN A 107 0.69 -3.94 -15.19
C ASN A 107 -0.18 -2.71 -15.50
N GLY A 108 0.24 -1.50 -15.09
CA GLY A 108 -0.46 -0.24 -15.25
C GLY A 108 -1.44 0.11 -14.14
N ASP A 109 -1.62 -0.76 -13.13
CA ASP A 109 -2.46 -0.48 -11.97
C ASP A 109 -1.90 0.68 -11.14
N LYS A 110 -2.80 1.35 -10.42
CA LYS A 110 -2.47 2.53 -9.63
C LYS A 110 -2.89 2.36 -8.18
N MET A 111 -1.97 2.68 -7.28
CA MET A 111 -2.24 2.82 -5.85
C MET A 111 -2.16 4.29 -5.44
N PHE A 112 -3.16 4.73 -4.69
CA PHE A 112 -3.30 6.10 -4.20
C PHE A 112 -3.13 6.12 -2.68
N SER A 113 -2.31 7.03 -2.17
CA SER A 113 -2.08 7.12 -0.72
C SER A 113 -1.69 8.50 -0.26
N ASN A 114 -2.01 8.82 0.99
CA ASN A 114 -1.43 9.96 1.70
C ASN A 114 -0.29 9.50 2.61
N TRP A 115 0.58 10.42 3.00
CA TRP A 115 1.72 10.18 3.90
C TRP A 115 1.98 11.38 4.81
#